data_AF-A0A2X3EE02-F1
#
_entry.id   AF-A0A2X3EE02-F1
#
_cell.length_a   1.000
_cell.length_b   1.000
_cell.length_c   1.000
_cell.angle_alpha   90.00
_cell.angle_beta   90.00
_cell.angle_gamma   90.00
#
_symmetry.space_group_name_H-M   'P 1'
#
loop_
_entity.id
_entity.type
_entity.pdbx_description
1 polymer ?
#
loop_
_entity_poly.entity_id
_entity_poly.type
_entity_poly.pdbx_seq_one_letter_code
_entity_poly.pdbx_strand_id
1 'polypeptide(L)' 'MTILQQIASIRGAANGLMGEMVEIHLQDELVSGDTTPEQRAARMAEVGHLLRSYLK' A
#
# COMPACT_ATOMS: atom_id res chain seq x y z
N MET A 1 16.01 -8.77 -25.33
CA MET A 1 15.79 -8.39 -23.92
C MET A 1 16.19 -9.57 -23.06
N THR A 2 16.99 -9.38 -22.00
CA THR A 2 17.41 -10.49 -21.14
C THR A 2 16.34 -10.80 -20.08
N ILE A 3 16.26 -12.04 -19.60
CA ILE A 3 15.30 -12.44 -18.54
C ILE A 3 15.44 -11.57 -17.28
N LEU A 4 16.68 -11.22 -16.91
CA LEU A 4 16.96 -10.32 -15.78
C LEU A 4 16.37 -8.91 -15.98
N GLN A 5 16.41 -8.39 -17.21
CA GLN A 5 15.78 -7.10 -17.52
C GLN A 5 14.25 -7.17 -17.42
N GLN A 6 13.63 -8.27 -17.86
CA GLN A 6 12.17 -8.44 -17.71
C GLN A 6 11.75 -8.49 -16.24
N ILE A 7 12.49 -9.25 -15.41
CA ILE A 7 12.24 -9.33 -13.97
C ILE A 7 12.41 -7.96 -13.31
N ALA A 8 13.45 -7.21 -13.67
CA ALA A 8 13.68 -5.88 -13.13
C ALA A 8 12.55 -4.90 -13.52
N SER A 9 12.08 -4.94 -14.77
CA SER A 9 10.96 -4.11 -15.24
C SER A 9 9.65 -4.44 -14.53
N ILE A 10 9.33 -5.73 -14.35
CA ILE A 10 8.11 -6.17 -13.64
C ILE A 10 8.16 -5.73 -12.18
N ARG A 11 9.31 -5.92 -11.50
CA ARG A 11 9.50 -5.46 -10.12
C ARG A 11 9.33 -3.95 -9.99
N GLY A 12 9.87 -3.17 -10.92
CA GLY A 12 9.69 -1.72 -10.95
C GLY A 12 8.23 -1.31 -11.11
N ALA A 13 7.50 -1.94 -12.03
CA ALA A 13 6.07 -1.69 -12.24
C ALA A 13 5.22 -2.07 -11.02
N ALA A 14 5.50 -3.23 -10.40
CA ALA A 14 4.81 -3.68 -9.20
C ALA A 14 5.03 -2.73 -8.01
N ASN A 15 6.26 -2.23 -7.84
CA ASN A 15 6.56 -1.26 -6.80
C ASN A 15 5.83 0.07 -7.01
N GLY A 16 5.71 0.54 -8.26
CA GLY A 16 4.93 1.73 -8.60
C GLY A 16 3.45 1.57 -8.27
N LEU A 17 2.84 0.46 -8.70
CA LEU A 17 1.43 0.15 -8.42
C LEU A 17 1.13 0.02 -6.93
N MET A 18 2.07 -0.51 -6.13
CA MET A 18 1.83 -0.61 -4.69
C MET A 18 1.71 0.75 -4.01
N GLY A 19 2.49 1.74 -4.44
CA GLY A 19 2.39 3.11 -3.92
C GLY A 19 0.97 3.68 -4.11
N GLU A 20 0.43 3.55 -5.32
CA GLU A 20 -0.93 3.97 -5.66
C GLU A 20 -1.99 3.22 -4.84
N MET A 21 -1.83 1.91 -4.67
CA MET A 21 -2.80 1.09 -3.95
C MET A 21 -2.81 1.39 -2.43
N VAL A 22 -1.66 1.74 -1.84
CA VAL A 22 -1.58 2.18 -0.44
C VAL A 22 -2.33 3.50 -0.25
N GLU A 23 -2.18 4.44 -1.18
CA GLU A 23 -2.89 5.71 -1.16
C GLU A 23 -4.40 5.52 -1.23
N ILE A 24 -4.89 4.69 -2.16
CA ILE A 24 -6.31 4.36 -2.30
C ILE A 24 -6.85 3.72 -1.00
N HIS A 25 -6.15 2.72 -0.46
CA HIS A 25 -6.61 2.02 0.74
C HIS A 25 -6.65 2.94 1.97
N LEU A 26 -5.67 3.84 2.12
CA LEU A 26 -5.67 4.87 3.18
C LEU A 26 -6.86 5.83 3.02
N GLN A 27 -7.12 6.29 1.79
CA GLN A 27 -8.20 7.23 1.49
C GLN A 27 -9.58 6.62 1.76
N ASP A 28 -9.78 5.36 1.38
CA ASP A 28 -11.04 4.64 1.57
C ASP A 28 -11.31 4.33 3.05
N GLU A 29 -10.27 3.96 3.80
CA GLU A 29 -10.44 3.38 5.14
C GLU A 29 -10.29 4.37 6.30
N LEU A 30 -9.61 5.50 6.08
CA LEU A 30 -9.27 6.45 7.14
C LEU A 30 -9.82 7.85 6.89
N VAL A 31 -10.08 8.22 5.63
CA VAL A 31 -10.51 9.57 5.24
C VAL A 31 -11.97 9.58 4.82
N SER A 32 -12.38 8.59 4.03
CA SER A 32 -13.74 8.49 3.48
C SER A 32 -14.62 7.64 4.40
N GLY A 33 -15.89 8.05 4.57
CA GLY A 33 -16.90 7.29 5.31
C GLY A 33 -17.12 7.70 6.77
N ASP A 34 -18.31 7.39 7.29
CA ASP A 34 -18.68 7.59 8.69
C ASP A 34 -18.07 6.50 9.58
N THR A 35 -16.79 6.65 9.89
CA THR A 35 -16.06 5.76 10.81
C THR A 35 -15.93 6.39 12.20
N THR A 36 -15.90 5.56 13.25
CA THR A 36 -15.56 6.03 14.60
C THR A 36 -14.04 6.17 14.77
N PRO A 37 -13.56 6.96 15.75
CA PRO A 37 -12.13 7.05 16.07
C PRO A 37 -11.48 5.69 16.34
N GLU A 38 -12.17 4.77 17.02
CA GLU A 38 -11.67 3.43 17.35
C GLU A 38 -11.49 2.57 16.11
N GLN A 39 -12.44 2.66 15.16
CA GLN A 39 -12.34 1.95 13.87
C GLN A 39 -11.15 2.46 13.05
N ARG A 40 -10.95 3.79 12.99
CA ARG A 40 -9.77 4.37 12.32
C ARG A 40 -8.47 3.97 12.98
N ALA A 41 -8.41 3.90 14.31
CA ALA A 41 -7.21 3.49 15.04
C ALA A 41 -6.83 2.02 14.74
N ALA A 42 -7.81 1.12 14.70
CA ALA A 42 -7.59 -0.28 14.33
C ALA A 42 -7.06 -0.42 12.90
N ARG A 43 -7.69 0.26 11.93
CA ARG A 43 -7.24 0.24 10.53
C ARG A 43 -5.87 0.87 10.32
N MET A 44 -5.54 1.94 11.04
CA MET A 44 -4.22 2.55 11.00
C MET A 44 -3.11 1.57 11.45
N ALA A 45 -3.40 0.69 12.43
CA ALA A 45 -2.45 -0.33 12.86
C ALA A 45 -2.15 -1.36 11.75
N GLU A 46 -3.17 -1.78 11.00
CA GLU A 46 -3.03 -2.66 9.83
C GLU A 46 -2.21 -2.00 8.72
N VAL A 47 -2.52 -0.74 8.38
CA VAL A 47 -1.75 -0.01 7.36
C VAL A 47 -0.29 0.18 7.80
N GLY A 48 -0.06 0.48 9.07
CA GLY A 48 1.30 0.56 9.61
C GLY A 48 2.08 -0.75 9.47
N HIS A 49 1.42 -1.91 9.58
CA HIS A 49 2.05 -3.20 9.30
C HIS A 49 2.41 -3.32 7.81
N LEU A 50 1.47 -2.98 6.91
CA LEU A 50 1.67 -3.06 5.46
C LEU A 50 2.86 -2.19 5.01
N LEU A 51 2.91 -0.94 5.48
CA LEU A 51 4.02 -0.02 5.21
C LEU A 51 5.37 -0.57 5.68
N ARG A 52 5.43 -1.16 6.88
CA ARG A 52 6.66 -1.79 7.40
C ARG A 52 7.08 -3.04 6.62
N SER A 53 6.16 -3.76 5.99
CA SER A 53 6.52 -4.88 5.11
C SER A 53 7.02 -4.43 3.74
N TYR A 54 6.60 -3.25 3.27
CA TYR A 54 6.93 -2.71 1.96
C TYR A 54 8.17 -1.82 1.93
N LEU A 55 8.48 -1.13 3.02
CA LEU A 55 9.64 -0.22 3.14
C LEU A 55 10.90 -0.91 3.67
N LYS A 56 10.95 -2.25 3.66
CA LYS A 56 12.17 -3.04 3.89
C LYS A 56 12.94 -3.21 2.60
#